data_AF-A0A448ZXN9-F1
#
_entry.id   AF-A0A448ZXN9-F1
#
_cell.length_a   1.000
_cell.length_b   1.000
_cell.length_c   1.000
_cell.angle_alpha   90.00
_cell.angle_beta   90.00
_cell.angle_gamma   90.00
#
_symmetry.space_group_name_H-M   'P 1'
#
loop_
_entity.id
_entity.type
_entity.pdbx_description
1 polymer ?
#
loop_
_entity_poly.entity_id
_entity_poly.type
_entity_poly.pdbx_seq_one_letter_code
_entity_poly.pdbx_strand_id
1 'polypeptide(L)'
;MEKTEVYIDFEAISNPFARLINLPSGTPFAYTLGLLNEKNQFETKTFVMDFTMHNTLTSIWIILRKFIIQDINKINKHVNIKNIIFIGHNPDLETKCIKRLFPENETKPLISQKNISLSKLTAKYITDNYFSKLKKIIKMNYSDDLVLNQMLDRNGAIASFAGYWLYTNSIKNLKPKDKRTKYYLALDKKSLLRELKAYSEDDVKRMIYINTHMSNEDIDKLAKEINQKRELIKILKLLNIDDKTTIKDLKEKIWSW
;
A
#
# COMPACT_ATOMS: atom_id res chain seq x y z
N MET A 1 -19.74 -7.34 24.70
CA MET A 1 -18.26 -7.42 24.68
C MET A 1 -17.75 -6.28 23.84
N GLU A 2 -16.77 -5.55 24.35
CA GLU A 2 -16.08 -4.51 23.59
C GLU A 2 -15.32 -5.17 22.42
N LYS A 3 -15.46 -4.63 21.21
CA LYS A 3 -14.76 -5.14 20.02
C LYS A 3 -13.36 -4.53 19.98
N THR A 4 -12.36 -5.34 19.66
CA THR A 4 -10.97 -4.88 19.52
C THR A 4 -10.75 -4.35 18.10
N GLU A 5 -10.15 -3.17 17.99
CA GLU A 5 -9.73 -2.63 16.70
C GLU A 5 -8.37 -3.18 16.29
N VAL A 6 -8.26 -3.63 15.05
CA VAL A 6 -7.00 -4.07 14.44
C VAL A 6 -6.80 -3.32 13.14
N TYR A 7 -5.75 -2.51 13.09
CA TYR A 7 -5.34 -1.78 11.90
C TYR A 7 -4.73 -2.75 10.90
N ILE A 8 -5.13 -2.67 9.63
CA ILE A 8 -4.64 -3.58 8.60
C ILE A 8 -4.50 -2.88 7.25
N ASP A 9 -3.43 -3.21 6.54
CA ASP A 9 -3.21 -2.83 5.16
C ASP A 9 -2.69 -4.04 4.37
N PHE A 10 -3.20 -4.25 3.16
CA PHE A 10 -2.76 -5.33 2.26
C PHE A 10 -2.00 -4.81 1.05
N GLU A 11 -0.92 -5.50 0.70
CA GLU A 11 -0.33 -5.39 -0.64
C GLU A 11 -0.84 -6.49 -1.54
N ALA A 12 -1.21 -6.12 -2.76
CA ALA A 12 -1.78 -7.05 -3.72
C ALA A 12 -1.11 -6.96 -5.10
N ILE A 13 -1.03 -8.11 -5.76
CA ILE A 13 -0.61 -8.18 -7.16
C ILE A 13 -1.80 -7.76 -8.03
N SER A 14 -1.64 -6.63 -8.69
CA SER A 14 -2.64 -6.00 -9.54
C SER A 14 -2.26 -6.05 -11.01
N ASN A 15 -3.20 -5.73 -11.88
CA ASN A 15 -2.91 -5.56 -13.30
C ASN A 15 -1.91 -4.41 -13.52
N PRO A 16 -1.00 -4.55 -14.51
CA PRO A 16 -0.94 -5.64 -15.51
C PRO A 16 -0.25 -6.92 -15.04
N PHE A 17 0.44 -6.90 -13.90
CA PHE A 17 1.30 -8.00 -13.48
C PHE A 17 0.53 -9.28 -13.12
N ALA A 18 -0.65 -9.16 -12.52
CA ALA A 18 -1.49 -10.30 -12.16
C ALA A 18 -1.81 -11.21 -13.38
N ARG A 19 -2.07 -10.60 -14.55
CA ARG A 19 -2.30 -11.32 -15.82
C ARG A 19 -1.10 -12.11 -16.30
N LEU A 20 0.11 -11.63 -16.04
CA LEU A 20 1.34 -12.32 -16.46
C LEU A 20 1.50 -13.65 -15.72
N ILE A 21 1.12 -13.68 -14.44
CA ILE A 21 1.28 -14.85 -13.56
C ILE A 21 -0.01 -15.66 -13.35
N ASN A 22 -1.07 -15.37 -14.12
CA ASN A 22 -2.38 -16.04 -14.04
C ASN A 22 -3.04 -15.98 -12.66
N LEU A 23 -2.91 -14.84 -11.97
CA LEU A 23 -3.66 -14.57 -10.74
C LEU A 23 -4.75 -13.51 -10.99
N PRO A 24 -5.87 -13.55 -10.25
CA PRO A 24 -6.82 -12.44 -10.24
C PRO A 24 -6.14 -11.14 -9.79
N SER A 25 -6.51 -10.02 -10.40
CA SER A 25 -6.04 -8.70 -9.97
C SER A 25 -6.53 -8.42 -8.55
N GLY A 26 -5.65 -7.91 -7.70
CA GLY A 26 -5.94 -7.70 -6.28
C GLY A 26 -5.73 -8.95 -5.42
N THR A 27 -4.98 -9.95 -5.91
CA THR A 27 -4.58 -11.09 -5.08
C THR A 27 -3.57 -10.63 -4.03
N PRO A 28 -3.88 -10.70 -2.71
CA PRO A 28 -2.98 -10.24 -1.67
C PRO A 28 -1.77 -11.15 -1.55
N PHE A 29 -0.62 -10.56 -1.24
CA PHE A 29 0.63 -11.29 -0.99
C PHE A 29 1.41 -10.77 0.22
N ALA A 30 1.08 -9.60 0.74
CA ALA A 30 1.59 -9.12 2.00
C ALA A 30 0.48 -8.43 2.79
N TYR A 31 0.66 -8.34 4.09
CA TYR A 31 -0.15 -7.50 4.95
C TYR A 31 0.71 -6.92 6.07
N THR A 32 0.28 -5.81 6.63
CA THR A 32 0.70 -5.37 7.97
C THR A 32 -0.51 -5.29 8.88
N LEU A 33 -0.37 -5.76 10.12
CA LEU A 33 -1.34 -5.59 11.19
C LEU A 33 -0.77 -4.64 12.25
N GLY A 34 -1.64 -3.91 12.94
CA GLY A 34 -1.30 -3.11 14.11
C GLY A 34 -2.41 -3.20 15.15
N LEU A 35 -2.05 -3.44 16.41
CA LEU A 35 -2.99 -3.48 17.54
C LEU A 35 -2.25 -3.29 18.86
N LEU A 36 -3.01 -3.09 19.94
CA LEU A 36 -2.47 -2.98 21.29
C LEU A 36 -2.05 -4.35 21.83
N ASN A 37 -0.81 -4.44 22.30
CA ASN A 37 -0.32 -5.59 23.04
C ASN A 37 -0.83 -5.61 24.49
N GLU A 38 -0.42 -6.61 25.27
CA GLU A 38 -0.82 -6.77 26.68
C GLU A 38 -0.39 -5.60 27.59
N LYS A 39 0.53 -4.74 27.14
CA LYS A 39 1.02 -3.55 27.85
C LYS A 39 0.36 -2.26 27.38
N ASN A 40 -0.72 -2.34 26.60
CA ASN A 40 -1.39 -1.21 25.97
C ASN A 40 -0.45 -0.36 25.09
N GLN A 41 0.51 -1.01 24.45
CA GLN A 41 1.40 -0.37 23.47
C GLN A 41 1.07 -0.90 22.08
N PHE A 42 1.03 -0.01 21.09
CA PHE A 42 0.84 -0.43 19.71
C PHE A 42 2.06 -1.22 19.22
N GLU A 43 1.78 -2.40 18.68
CA GLU A 43 2.77 -3.25 18.03
C GLU A 43 2.29 -3.57 16.62
N THR A 44 3.22 -3.52 15.66
CA THR A 44 2.94 -3.80 14.26
C THR A 44 3.61 -5.10 13.82
N LYS A 45 2.98 -5.80 12.88
CA LYS A 45 3.55 -7.00 12.30
C LYS A 45 3.24 -7.15 10.83
N THR A 46 4.31 -7.30 10.05
CA THR A 46 4.25 -7.45 8.60
C THR A 46 4.56 -8.86 8.16
N PHE A 47 3.68 -9.42 7.34
CA PHE A 47 3.85 -10.70 6.67
C PHE A 47 4.05 -10.48 5.17
N VAL A 48 4.95 -11.23 4.57
CA VAL A 48 5.13 -11.29 3.11
C VAL A 48 5.14 -12.77 2.69
N MET A 49 4.34 -13.10 1.68
CA MET A 49 4.15 -14.46 1.19
C MET A 49 5.46 -15.06 0.67
N ASP A 50 5.71 -16.31 1.05
CA ASP A 50 6.74 -17.13 0.40
C ASP A 50 6.12 -17.99 -0.71
N PHE A 51 6.22 -17.48 -1.94
CA PHE A 51 5.70 -18.16 -3.12
C PHE A 51 6.42 -19.46 -3.48
N THR A 52 7.58 -19.76 -2.87
CA THR A 52 8.21 -21.08 -3.05
C THR A 52 7.38 -22.20 -2.41
N MET A 53 6.61 -21.86 -1.38
CA MET A 53 5.72 -22.78 -0.67
C MET A 53 4.25 -22.62 -1.09
N HIS A 54 3.83 -21.41 -1.44
CA HIS A 54 2.42 -21.06 -1.61
C HIS A 54 2.19 -20.21 -2.86
N ASN A 55 2.05 -20.86 -4.02
CA ASN A 55 1.89 -20.21 -5.32
C ASN A 55 0.51 -20.37 -5.95
N THR A 56 -0.42 -21.10 -5.33
CA THR A 56 -1.80 -21.20 -5.81
C THR A 56 -2.70 -20.22 -5.07
N LEU A 57 -3.74 -19.70 -5.74
CA LEU A 57 -4.71 -18.79 -5.12
C LEU A 57 -5.29 -19.37 -3.82
N THR A 58 -5.69 -20.64 -3.83
CA THR A 58 -6.23 -21.32 -2.64
C THR A 58 -5.21 -21.37 -1.51
N SER A 59 -3.96 -21.74 -1.79
CA SER A 59 -2.90 -21.79 -0.78
C SER A 59 -2.61 -20.41 -0.18
N ILE A 60 -2.62 -19.35 -1.00
CA ILE A 60 -2.41 -17.96 -0.57
C ILE A 60 -3.45 -17.58 0.48
N TRP A 61 -4.74 -17.80 0.20
CA TRP A 61 -5.81 -17.46 1.15
C TRP A 61 -5.75 -18.26 2.45
N ILE A 62 -5.48 -19.56 2.38
CA ILE A 62 -5.34 -20.42 3.57
C ILE A 62 -4.22 -19.90 4.47
N ILE A 63 -3.09 -19.54 3.88
CA ILE A 63 -1.89 -19.12 4.61
C ILE A 63 -2.05 -17.73 5.18
N LEU A 64 -2.62 -16.78 4.44
CA LEU A 64 -2.96 -15.46 4.96
C LEU A 64 -3.88 -15.58 6.18
N ARG A 65 -4.94 -16.39 6.10
CA ARG A 65 -5.86 -16.61 7.24
C ARG A 65 -5.12 -17.13 8.46
N LYS A 66 -4.28 -18.16 8.27
CA LYS A 66 -3.50 -18.78 9.33
C LYS A 66 -2.57 -17.78 10.00
N PHE A 67 -1.78 -17.04 9.22
CA PHE A 67 -0.78 -16.13 9.78
C PHE A 67 -1.40 -14.89 10.41
N ILE A 68 -2.50 -14.34 9.89
CA ILE A 68 -3.20 -13.22 10.53
C ILE A 68 -3.64 -13.61 11.95
N ILE A 69 -4.27 -14.77 12.13
CA ILE A 69 -4.66 -15.26 13.46
C ILE A 69 -3.43 -15.43 14.36
N GLN A 70 -2.37 -16.04 13.84
CA GLN A 70 -1.14 -16.25 14.61
C GLN A 70 -0.47 -14.94 15.01
N ASP A 71 -0.48 -13.94 14.15
CA ASP A 71 0.17 -12.66 14.38
C ASP A 71 -0.62 -11.80 15.36
N ILE A 72 -1.94 -11.78 15.27
CA ILE A 72 -2.82 -11.16 16.29
C ILE A 72 -2.55 -11.80 17.65
N ASN A 73 -2.58 -13.14 17.73
CA ASN A 73 -2.36 -13.86 18.99
C ASN A 73 -0.95 -13.64 19.56
N LYS A 74 0.05 -13.42 18.71
CA LYS A 74 1.43 -13.12 19.14
C LYS A 74 1.55 -11.71 19.75
N ILE A 75 0.82 -10.74 19.21
CA ILE A 75 0.82 -9.37 19.74
C ILE A 75 -0.04 -9.31 21.01
N ASN A 76 -1.22 -9.93 21.00
CA ASN A 76 -2.12 -9.97 22.13
C ASN A 76 -2.92 -11.28 22.15
N LYS A 77 -2.54 -12.20 23.04
CA LYS A 77 -3.14 -13.54 23.13
C LYS A 77 -4.59 -13.55 23.63
N HIS A 78 -5.07 -12.43 24.18
CA HIS A 78 -6.42 -12.30 24.70
C HIS A 78 -7.43 -11.84 23.64
N VAL A 79 -6.96 -11.40 22.47
CA VAL A 79 -7.82 -10.96 21.38
C VAL A 79 -8.40 -12.17 20.64
N ASN A 80 -9.72 -12.28 20.62
CA ASN A 80 -10.41 -13.29 19.82
C ASN A 80 -10.76 -12.72 18.45
N ILE A 81 -10.37 -13.42 17.38
CA ILE A 81 -10.66 -13.04 15.98
C ILE A 81 -12.13 -12.69 15.75
N LYS A 82 -13.09 -13.36 16.42
CA LYS A 82 -14.53 -13.09 16.27
C LYS A 82 -14.96 -11.72 16.80
N ASN A 83 -14.16 -11.10 17.67
CA ASN A 83 -14.46 -9.83 18.32
C ASN A 83 -13.66 -8.66 17.72
N ILE A 84 -13.12 -8.83 16.51
CA ILE A 84 -12.28 -7.83 15.86
C ILE A 84 -13.08 -6.99 14.87
N ILE A 85 -12.84 -5.68 14.89
CA ILE A 85 -13.12 -4.78 13.76
C ILE A 85 -11.80 -4.46 13.09
N PHE A 86 -11.71 -4.72 11.79
CA PHE A 86 -10.53 -4.33 11.01
C PHE A 86 -10.65 -2.88 10.57
N ILE A 87 -9.61 -2.08 10.81
CA ILE A 87 -9.55 -0.67 10.41
C ILE A 87 -8.54 -0.54 9.28
N GLY A 88 -8.97 0.02 8.15
CA GLY A 88 -8.10 0.34 7.02
C GLY A 88 -8.35 1.77 6.57
N HIS A 89 -7.35 2.42 5.96
CA HIS A 89 -7.50 3.83 5.56
C HIS A 89 -8.55 4.02 4.47
N ASN A 90 -8.41 3.28 3.37
CA ASN A 90 -9.35 3.24 2.23
C ASN A 90 -9.69 1.78 1.92
N PRO A 91 -10.54 1.15 2.74
CA PRO A 91 -10.51 -0.29 2.95
C PRO A 91 -11.20 -1.10 1.83
N ASP A 92 -11.16 -0.68 0.56
CA ASP A 92 -11.83 -1.42 -0.52
C ASP A 92 -11.14 -2.77 -0.78
N LEU A 93 -9.80 -2.81 -0.73
CA LEU A 93 -9.03 -4.05 -0.81
C LEU A 93 -9.17 -4.86 0.48
N GLU A 94 -9.02 -4.19 1.62
CA GLU A 94 -9.11 -4.76 2.96
C GLU A 94 -10.46 -5.43 3.15
N THR A 95 -11.55 -4.76 2.81
CA THR A 95 -12.92 -5.31 2.89
C THR A 95 -13.06 -6.57 2.04
N LYS A 96 -12.50 -6.59 0.82
CA LYS A 96 -12.54 -7.79 -0.06
C LYS A 96 -11.74 -8.94 0.54
N CYS A 97 -10.53 -8.66 1.04
CA CYS A 97 -9.65 -9.66 1.64
C CYS A 97 -10.24 -10.20 2.95
N ILE A 98 -10.67 -9.32 3.86
CA ILE A 98 -11.24 -9.68 5.16
C ILE A 98 -12.54 -10.44 4.98
N LYS A 99 -13.48 -10.01 4.13
CA LYS A 99 -14.72 -10.79 3.90
C LYS A 99 -14.46 -12.21 3.40
N ARG A 100 -13.38 -12.41 2.64
CA ARG A 100 -12.97 -13.74 2.16
C ARG A 100 -12.31 -14.58 3.25
N LEU A 101 -11.49 -13.97 4.10
CA LEU A 101 -10.71 -14.65 5.14
C LEU A 101 -11.56 -14.91 6.41
N PHE A 102 -12.38 -13.94 6.79
CA PHE A 102 -13.17 -13.85 8.01
C PHE A 102 -14.55 -13.21 7.70
N PRO A 103 -15.53 -13.98 7.17
CA PRO A 103 -16.79 -13.44 6.66
C PRO A 103 -17.63 -12.65 7.67
N GLU A 104 -17.53 -12.99 8.96
CA GLU A 104 -18.29 -12.37 10.04
C GLU A 104 -17.64 -11.08 10.59
N ASN A 105 -16.40 -10.79 10.19
CA ASN A 105 -15.66 -9.63 10.68
C ASN A 105 -16.00 -8.38 9.87
N GLU A 106 -16.14 -7.28 10.60
CA GLU A 106 -16.38 -5.97 10.01
C GLU A 106 -15.06 -5.32 9.57
N THR A 107 -15.10 -4.54 8.50
CA THR A 107 -14.03 -3.63 8.11
C THR A 107 -14.57 -2.21 8.06
N LYS A 108 -13.89 -1.28 8.74
CA LYS A 108 -14.25 0.14 8.78
C LYS A 108 -13.15 1.02 8.20
N PRO A 109 -13.52 2.15 7.57
CA PRO A 109 -12.55 3.14 7.16
C PRO A 109 -12.00 3.87 8.40
N LEU A 110 -10.71 4.21 8.37
CA LEU A 110 -10.07 5.04 9.40
C LEU A 110 -10.69 6.44 9.45
N ILE A 111 -10.97 7.01 8.27
CA ILE A 111 -11.55 8.35 8.11
C ILE A 111 -12.71 8.31 7.12
N SER A 112 -13.64 9.26 7.23
CA SER A 112 -14.78 9.35 6.31
C SER A 112 -14.37 9.83 4.90
N GLN A 113 -13.29 10.63 4.78
CA GLN A 113 -12.83 11.22 3.52
C GLN A 113 -11.93 10.25 2.72
N LYS A 114 -12.54 9.32 2.00
CA LYS A 114 -11.84 8.27 1.23
C LYS A 114 -10.86 8.77 0.14
N ASN A 115 -10.99 10.03 -0.30
CA ASN A 115 -10.23 10.55 -1.45
C ASN A 115 -8.84 11.10 -1.10
N ILE A 116 -8.44 11.05 0.17
CA ILE A 116 -7.16 11.59 0.64
C ILE A 116 -6.23 10.41 0.95
N SER A 117 -4.96 10.49 0.58
CA SER A 117 -3.98 9.44 0.89
C SER A 117 -3.36 9.63 2.27
N LEU A 118 -3.03 8.52 2.96
CA LEU A 118 -2.31 8.54 4.25
C LEU A 118 -1.06 9.41 4.20
N SER A 119 -0.27 9.24 3.14
CA SER A 119 0.96 9.99 2.92
C SER A 119 0.77 11.51 2.96
N LYS A 120 -0.38 12.03 2.54
CA LYS A 120 -0.68 13.46 2.58
C LYS A 120 -1.13 13.93 3.95
N LEU A 121 -1.92 13.12 4.66
CA LEU A 121 -2.37 13.42 6.03
C LEU A 121 -1.20 13.47 7.00
N THR A 122 -0.17 12.67 6.75
CA THR A 122 1.00 12.52 7.62
C THR A 122 2.28 13.13 7.01
N ALA A 123 2.18 13.86 5.90
CA ALA A 123 3.32 14.44 5.17
C ALA A 123 4.19 15.39 6.02
N LYS A 124 3.60 16.03 7.04
CA LYS A 124 4.32 16.93 7.96
C LYS A 124 5.26 16.19 8.92
N TYR A 125 5.04 14.89 9.10
CA TYR A 125 5.69 14.11 10.16
C TYR A 125 6.53 12.97 9.59
N ILE A 126 6.17 12.44 8.41
CA ILE A 126 6.85 11.29 7.82
C ILE A 126 7.08 11.56 6.33
N THR A 127 8.35 11.68 5.96
CA THR A 127 8.83 12.10 4.63
C THR A 127 9.60 10.99 3.88
N ASP A 128 9.48 9.75 4.33
CA ASP A 128 10.25 8.63 3.80
C ASP A 128 10.02 8.38 2.30
N ASN A 129 11.11 8.02 1.63
CA ASN A 129 11.10 7.66 0.21
C ASN A 129 11.36 6.16 0.05
N TYR A 130 10.32 5.44 -0.38
CA TYR A 130 10.38 3.99 -0.62
C TYR A 130 10.84 3.64 -2.03
N PHE A 131 11.41 2.44 -2.16
CA PHE A 131 11.76 1.81 -3.43
C PHE A 131 12.79 2.56 -4.29
N SER A 132 13.60 3.45 -3.70
CA SER A 132 14.53 4.30 -4.46
C SER A 132 15.51 3.50 -5.33
N LYS A 133 16.04 2.39 -4.82
CA LYS A 133 16.93 1.49 -5.55
C LYS A 133 16.19 0.74 -6.66
N LEU A 134 15.02 0.18 -6.35
CA LEU A 134 14.20 -0.53 -7.33
C LEU A 134 13.76 0.39 -8.48
N LYS A 135 13.33 1.61 -8.18
CA LYS A 135 12.97 2.63 -9.17
C LYS A 135 14.11 2.90 -10.15
N LYS A 136 15.35 3.04 -9.64
CA LYS A 136 16.55 3.21 -10.48
C LYS A 136 16.78 2.01 -11.39
N ILE A 137 16.72 0.78 -10.86
CA ILE A 137 16.93 -0.44 -11.64
C ILE A 137 15.88 -0.57 -12.76
N ILE A 138 14.60 -0.35 -12.44
CA ILE A 138 13.52 -0.40 -13.44
C ILE A 138 13.76 0.63 -14.53
N LYS A 139 14.07 1.89 -14.17
CA LYS A 139 14.32 2.97 -15.13
C LYS A 139 15.51 2.67 -16.06
N MET A 140 16.55 2.03 -15.55
CA MET A 140 17.74 1.65 -16.34
C MET A 140 17.46 0.51 -17.32
N ASN A 141 16.62 -0.47 -16.95
CA ASN A 141 16.36 -1.65 -17.77
C ASN A 141 15.16 -1.49 -18.71
N TYR A 142 14.26 -0.54 -18.41
CA TYR A 142 13.00 -0.34 -19.13
C TYR A 142 12.72 1.13 -19.40
N SER A 143 13.73 1.87 -19.89
CA SER A 143 13.62 3.30 -20.19
C SER A 143 12.47 3.62 -21.16
N ASP A 144 12.17 2.69 -22.08
CA ASP A 144 11.19 2.91 -23.15
C ASP A 144 9.84 2.23 -22.87
N ASP A 145 9.70 1.47 -21.77
CA ASP A 145 8.43 0.82 -21.41
C ASP A 145 7.52 1.83 -20.69
N LEU A 146 6.50 2.32 -21.39
CA LEU A 146 5.52 3.26 -20.87
C LEU A 146 4.82 2.77 -19.59
N VAL A 147 4.51 1.48 -19.51
CA VAL A 147 3.78 0.89 -18.38
C VAL A 147 4.63 0.92 -17.12
N LEU A 148 5.89 0.51 -17.22
CA LEU A 148 6.81 0.52 -16.08
C LEU A 148 7.20 1.92 -15.66
N ASN A 149 7.39 2.85 -16.60
CA ASN A 149 7.70 4.24 -16.27
C ASN A 149 6.54 4.95 -15.55
N GLN A 150 5.30 4.77 -16.00
CA GLN A 150 4.12 5.33 -15.33
C GLN A 150 3.91 4.79 -13.90
N MET A 151 4.41 3.59 -13.63
CA MET A 151 4.37 2.99 -12.30
C MET A 151 5.36 3.63 -11.32
N LEU A 152 6.48 4.19 -11.76
CA LEU A 152 7.56 4.65 -10.89
C LEU A 152 7.14 5.77 -9.91
N ASP A 153 6.11 6.52 -10.25
CA ASP A 153 5.56 7.58 -9.40
C ASP A 153 4.55 7.10 -8.36
N ARG A 154 4.20 5.80 -8.38
CA ARG A 154 3.14 5.20 -7.56
C ARG A 154 3.69 4.05 -6.73
N ASN A 155 4.01 4.30 -5.45
CA ASN A 155 4.58 3.30 -4.55
C ASN A 155 3.73 2.01 -4.48
N GLY A 156 2.40 2.09 -4.41
CA GLY A 156 1.54 0.91 -4.43
C GLY A 156 1.63 0.09 -5.73
N ALA A 157 1.88 0.73 -6.88
CA ALA A 157 2.11 0.00 -8.12
C ALA A 157 3.49 -0.69 -8.13
N ILE A 158 4.50 -0.09 -7.50
CA ILE A 158 5.81 -0.71 -7.27
C ILE A 158 5.70 -1.88 -6.29
N ALA A 159 4.90 -1.77 -5.23
CA ALA A 159 4.60 -2.88 -4.33
C ALA A 159 3.92 -4.04 -5.08
N SER A 160 2.97 -3.74 -5.97
CA SER A 160 2.39 -4.75 -6.87
C SER A 160 3.44 -5.40 -7.79
N PHE A 161 4.39 -4.64 -8.32
CA PHE A 161 5.52 -5.19 -9.09
C PHE A 161 6.39 -6.10 -8.23
N ALA A 162 6.68 -5.70 -6.97
CA ALA A 162 7.44 -6.52 -6.04
C ALA A 162 6.77 -7.87 -5.78
N GLY A 163 5.44 -7.90 -5.62
CA GLY A 163 4.69 -9.15 -5.49
C GLY A 163 4.78 -10.04 -6.72
N TYR A 164 4.67 -9.47 -7.93
CA TYR A 164 4.91 -10.19 -9.18
C TYR A 164 6.34 -10.74 -9.28
N TRP A 165 7.32 -9.93 -8.90
CA TRP A 165 8.72 -10.33 -8.94
C TRP A 165 8.98 -11.48 -7.96
N LEU A 166 8.48 -11.39 -6.73
CA LEU A 166 8.59 -12.45 -5.72
C LEU A 166 7.95 -13.75 -6.20
N TYR A 167 6.78 -13.67 -6.84
CA TYR A 167 6.10 -14.82 -7.42
C TYR A 167 6.95 -15.45 -8.52
N THR A 168 7.38 -14.65 -9.50
CA THR A 168 8.14 -15.12 -10.66
C THR A 168 9.49 -15.71 -10.25
N ASN A 169 10.20 -15.04 -9.33
CA ASN A 169 11.48 -15.47 -8.77
C ASN A 169 11.37 -16.79 -7.97
N SER A 170 10.18 -17.19 -7.54
CA SER A 170 9.97 -18.44 -6.80
C SER A 170 9.84 -19.67 -7.71
N ILE A 171 9.56 -19.48 -9.00
CA ILE A 171 9.30 -20.57 -9.94
C ILE A 171 10.64 -21.12 -10.46
N LYS A 172 10.85 -22.43 -10.25
CA LYS A 172 12.01 -23.13 -10.79
C LYS A 172 11.87 -23.34 -12.30
N ASN A 173 12.99 -23.26 -13.02
CA ASN A 173 13.09 -23.61 -14.45
C ASN A 173 12.16 -22.82 -15.38
N LEU A 174 11.98 -21.51 -15.11
CA LEU A 174 11.27 -20.61 -16.02
C LEU A 174 12.00 -20.51 -17.37
N LYS A 175 11.31 -20.87 -18.45
CA LYS A 175 11.86 -20.74 -19.80
C LYS A 175 11.95 -19.26 -20.19
N PRO A 176 12.99 -18.84 -20.96
CA PRO A 176 13.13 -17.43 -21.37
C PRO A 176 11.91 -16.86 -22.11
N LYS A 177 11.20 -17.69 -22.88
CA LYS A 177 10.01 -17.30 -23.67
C LYS A 177 8.68 -17.31 -22.87
N ASP A 178 8.72 -17.64 -21.59
CA ASP A 178 7.50 -17.67 -20.77
C ASP A 178 6.98 -16.23 -20.53
N LYS A 179 5.68 -15.99 -20.69
CA LYS A 179 5.10 -14.66 -20.48
C LYS A 179 5.38 -14.08 -19.07
N ARG A 180 5.61 -14.95 -18.08
CA ARG A 180 5.94 -14.57 -16.70
C ARG A 180 7.32 -13.93 -16.57
N THR A 181 8.22 -14.09 -17.55
CA THR A 181 9.54 -13.46 -17.54
C THR A 181 9.55 -12.05 -18.12
N LYS A 182 8.42 -11.55 -18.67
CA LYS A 182 8.33 -10.29 -19.42
C LYS A 182 9.03 -9.11 -18.71
N TYR A 183 8.77 -8.97 -17.41
CA TYR A 183 9.33 -7.90 -16.58
C TYR A 183 10.27 -8.43 -15.49
N TYR A 184 10.82 -9.63 -15.68
CA TYR A 184 11.72 -10.22 -14.71
C TYR A 184 13.09 -9.54 -14.76
N LEU A 185 13.57 -9.11 -13.60
CA LEU A 185 14.86 -8.47 -13.40
C LEU A 185 15.68 -9.27 -12.39
N ALA A 186 17.00 -9.24 -12.51
CA ALA A 186 17.86 -9.73 -11.43
C ALA A 186 17.85 -8.70 -10.28
N LEU A 187 17.09 -8.99 -9.22
CA LEU A 187 17.01 -8.14 -8.02
C LEU A 187 17.56 -8.88 -6.79
N ASP A 188 18.08 -8.12 -5.84
CA ASP A 188 18.41 -8.64 -4.51
C ASP A 188 17.12 -8.82 -3.70
N LYS A 189 16.70 -10.09 -3.51
CA LYS A 189 15.46 -10.45 -2.78
C LYS A 189 15.43 -9.84 -1.38
N LYS A 190 16.56 -9.80 -0.67
CA LYS A 190 16.64 -9.31 0.72
C LYS A 190 16.35 -7.81 0.80
N SER A 191 16.95 -7.01 -0.09
CA SER A 191 16.72 -5.56 -0.18
C SER A 191 15.29 -5.26 -0.58
N LEU A 192 14.74 -6.00 -1.56
CA LEU A 192 13.34 -5.84 -1.98
C LEU A 192 12.38 -6.10 -0.82
N LEU A 193 12.57 -7.21 -0.10
CA LEU A 193 11.73 -7.55 1.05
C LEU A 193 11.84 -6.51 2.17
N ARG A 194 13.04 -5.95 2.41
CA ARG A 194 13.23 -4.89 3.41
C ARG A 194 12.48 -3.61 3.03
N GLU A 195 12.59 -3.17 1.78
CA GLU A 195 11.90 -1.95 1.30
C GLU A 195 10.38 -2.14 1.29
N LEU A 196 9.90 -3.30 0.85
CA LEU A 196 8.47 -3.64 0.88
C LEU A 196 7.93 -3.65 2.30
N LYS A 197 8.63 -4.32 3.24
CA LYS A 197 8.20 -4.35 4.65
C LYS A 197 8.17 -2.96 5.26
N ALA A 198 9.19 -2.14 5.03
CA ALA A 198 9.22 -0.78 5.54
C ALA A 198 8.06 0.07 5.01
N TYR A 199 7.75 -0.05 3.71
CA TYR A 199 6.61 0.63 3.08
C TYR A 199 5.27 0.20 3.71
N SER A 200 4.99 -1.11 3.73
CA SER A 200 3.71 -1.61 4.25
C SER A 200 3.59 -1.44 5.77
N GLU A 201 4.69 -1.44 6.51
CA GLU A 201 4.68 -1.17 7.96
C GLU A 201 4.35 0.29 8.25
N ASP A 202 4.89 1.21 7.44
CA ASP A 202 4.66 2.63 7.59
C ASP A 202 3.20 3.03 7.37
N ASP A 203 2.49 2.41 6.41
CA ASP A 203 1.07 2.69 6.19
C ASP A 203 0.24 2.39 7.45
N VAL A 204 0.48 1.27 8.14
CA VAL A 204 -0.20 0.97 9.41
C VAL A 204 0.23 1.90 10.54
N LYS A 205 1.51 2.26 10.63
CA LYS A 205 1.99 3.24 11.62
C LYS A 205 1.34 4.61 11.41
N ARG A 206 1.16 5.04 10.15
CA ARG A 206 0.41 6.27 9.82
C ARG A 206 -1.04 6.18 10.27
N MET A 207 -1.71 5.05 10.08
CA MET A 207 -3.08 4.86 10.56
C MET A 207 -3.17 4.97 12.08
N ILE A 208 -2.26 4.30 12.79
CA ILE A 208 -2.17 4.37 14.26
C ILE A 208 -1.90 5.81 14.70
N TYR A 209 -0.95 6.50 14.06
CA TYR A 209 -0.61 7.89 14.38
C TYR A 209 -1.83 8.81 14.23
N ILE A 210 -2.56 8.71 13.11
CA ILE A 210 -3.78 9.49 12.88
C ILE A 210 -4.79 9.23 14.00
N ASN A 211 -5.06 7.96 14.32
CA ASN A 211 -6.03 7.61 15.36
C ASN A 211 -5.63 8.11 16.77
N THR A 212 -4.33 8.17 17.06
CA THR A 212 -3.83 8.48 18.41
C THR A 212 -3.49 9.95 18.64
N HIS A 213 -3.20 10.71 17.58
CA HIS A 213 -2.68 12.07 17.69
C HIS A 213 -3.52 13.12 16.96
N MET A 214 -4.53 12.73 16.18
CA MET A 214 -5.34 13.67 15.40
C MET A 214 -6.81 13.56 15.79
N SER A 215 -7.43 14.72 16.01
CA SER A 215 -8.89 14.79 16.16
C SER A 215 -9.57 14.72 14.78
N ASN A 216 -10.87 14.42 14.77
CA ASN A 216 -11.67 14.50 13.54
C ASN A 216 -11.64 15.91 12.92
N GLU A 217 -11.60 16.95 13.75
CA GLU A 217 -11.50 18.35 13.30
C GLU A 217 -10.16 18.63 12.61
N ASP A 218 -9.05 18.09 13.13
CA ASP A 218 -7.73 18.20 12.49
C ASP A 218 -7.71 17.51 11.12
N ILE A 219 -8.31 16.32 11.04
CA ILE A 219 -8.44 15.55 9.81
C ILE A 219 -9.25 16.33 8.78
N ASP A 220 -10.40 16.90 9.17
CA ASP A 220 -11.26 17.70 8.30
C ASP A 220 -10.56 18.96 7.78
N LYS A 221 -9.83 19.64 8.66
CA LYS A 221 -9.06 20.83 8.28
C LYS A 221 -7.97 20.48 7.27
N LEU A 222 -7.18 19.44 7.53
CA LEU A 222 -6.15 18.97 6.60
C LEU A 222 -6.74 18.48 5.29
N ALA A 223 -7.90 17.81 5.35
CA ALA A 223 -8.63 17.37 4.17
C ALA A 223 -9.01 18.55 3.27
N LYS A 224 -9.53 19.63 3.86
CA LYS A 224 -9.85 20.87 3.16
C LYS A 224 -8.60 21.51 2.54
N GLU A 225 -7.51 21.63 3.30
CA GLU A 225 -6.23 22.17 2.81
C GLU A 225 -5.67 21.33 1.63
N ILE A 226 -5.71 20.00 1.73
CA ILE A 226 -5.24 19.09 0.67
C ILE A 226 -6.06 19.26 -0.61
N ASN A 227 -7.38 19.40 -0.48
CA ASN A 227 -8.26 19.60 -1.62
C ASN A 227 -8.02 20.98 -2.27
N GLN A 228 -7.85 22.04 -1.50
CA GLN A 228 -7.47 23.36 -2.01
C GLN A 228 -6.14 23.31 -2.78
N LYS A 229 -5.12 22.62 -2.24
CA LYS A 229 -3.84 22.42 -2.93
C LYS A 229 -3.99 21.63 -4.23
N ARG A 230 -4.85 20.61 -4.28
CA ARG A 230 -5.14 19.85 -5.50
C ARG A 230 -5.78 20.73 -6.58
N GLU A 231 -6.76 21.56 -6.21
CA GLU A 231 -7.38 22.49 -7.15
C GLU A 231 -6.38 23.52 -7.66
N LEU A 232 -5.53 24.07 -6.79
CA LEU A 232 -4.45 24.96 -7.21
C LEU A 232 -3.53 24.28 -8.23
N ILE A 233 -3.07 23.05 -7.98
CA ILE A 233 -2.24 22.30 -8.93
C ILE A 233 -2.93 22.11 -10.29
N LYS A 234 -4.25 21.87 -10.30
CA LYS A 234 -5.01 21.77 -11.57
C LYS A 234 -5.01 23.11 -12.31
N ILE A 235 -5.27 24.21 -11.62
CA ILE A 235 -5.27 25.56 -12.20
C ILE A 235 -3.88 25.88 -12.76
N LEU A 236 -2.81 25.61 -12.01
CA LEU A 236 -1.43 25.84 -12.47
C LEU A 236 -1.11 25.05 -13.75
N LYS A 237 -1.61 23.81 -13.86
CA LYS A 237 -1.46 23.02 -15.09
C LYS A 237 -2.25 23.60 -16.26
N LEU A 238 -3.48 24.08 -16.04
CA LEU A 238 -4.30 24.71 -17.08
C LEU A 238 -3.65 25.99 -17.63
N LEU A 239 -3.01 26.77 -16.74
CA LEU A 239 -2.32 28.01 -17.09
C LEU A 239 -0.91 27.79 -17.71
N ASN A 240 -0.51 26.54 -17.94
CA ASN A 240 0.81 26.16 -18.45
C ASN A 240 1.94 26.86 -17.67
N ILE A 241 1.84 26.84 -16.34
CA ILE A 241 2.86 27.39 -15.45
C ILE A 241 4.01 26.37 -15.35
N ASP A 242 5.22 26.82 -15.64
CA ASP A 242 6.45 26.03 -15.53
C ASP A 242 7.36 26.57 -14.41
N ASP A 243 8.47 25.87 -14.17
CA ASP A 243 9.43 26.21 -13.11
C ASP A 243 10.14 27.57 -13.33
N LYS A 244 9.96 28.19 -14.50
CA LYS A 244 10.54 29.51 -14.85
C LYS A 244 9.52 30.65 -14.71
N THR A 245 8.25 30.33 -14.48
CA THR A 245 7.19 31.32 -14.40
C THR A 245 7.28 32.12 -13.09
N THR A 246 7.34 33.45 -13.18
CA THR A 246 7.46 34.30 -11.99
C THR A 246 6.10 34.50 -11.30
N ILE A 247 6.12 34.96 -10.04
CA ILE A 247 4.89 35.34 -9.31
C ILE A 247 4.11 36.45 -10.06
N LYS A 248 4.83 37.35 -10.76
CA LYS A 248 4.20 38.41 -11.55
C LYS A 248 3.43 37.83 -12.74
N ASP A 249 4.07 36.95 -13.51
CA ASP A 249 3.45 36.26 -14.65
C ASP A 249 2.23 35.43 -14.20
N LEU A 250 2.31 34.82 -13.02
CA LEU A 250 1.21 34.07 -12.44
C LEU A 250 -0.01 34.98 -12.16
N LYS A 251 0.24 36.15 -11.54
CA LYS A 251 -0.82 37.13 -11.26
C LYS A 251 -1.46 37.65 -12.54
N GLU A 252 -0.69 37.89 -13.59
CA GLU A 252 -1.21 38.35 -14.89
C GLU A 252 -1.99 37.24 -15.62
N LYS A 253 -1.50 36.00 -15.60
CA LYS A 253 -2.16 34.84 -16.24
C LYS A 253 -3.47 34.44 -15.58
N ILE A 254 -3.63 34.68 -14.27
CA ILE A 254 -4.87 34.36 -13.55
C ILE A 254 -6.06 35.21 -14.02
N TRP A 255 -5.82 36.43 -14.50
CA TRP A 255 -6.88 37.36 -14.94
C TRP A 255 -7.02 37.47 -16.46
N SER A 256 -6.09 36.91 -17.24
CA SER A 256 -6.08 37.01 -18.71
C SER A 256 -6.62 35.77 -19.41
N TRP A 257 -7.34 34.91 -18.67
CA TRP A 257 -8.10 33.76 -19.16
C TRP A 257 -9.60 33.99 -19.06
#